data_AF-A0A8J6V0B4-F1
#
_entry.id   AF-A0A8J6V0B4-F1
#
_cell.length_a   1.000
_cell.length_b   1.000
_cell.length_c   1.000
_cell.angle_alpha   90.00
_cell.angle_beta   90.00
_cell.angle_gamma   90.00
#
_symmetry.space_group_name_H-M   'P 1'
#
loop_
_entity.id
_entity.type
_entity.pdbx_description
1 polymer ?
#
loop_
_entity_poly.entity_id
_entity_poly.type
_entity_poly.pdbx_seq_one_letter_code
_entity_poly.pdbx_strand_id
1 'polypeptide(L)'
;MSQRPNGYDEFERSRELIHNQEVYRLRQEHARLREAQRRARLAWVRNSIVLLVGALEVLLALRLFLRLTSANPNNPFAQTIYTLSEPFMRPFSTLFISPTNADATQIFDLNNLIAMAIYALLGGLAIALVNYLQGPGFQSR
;
A
#
# COMPACT_ATOMS: atom_id res chain seq x y z
N MET A 1 -36.74 -59.62 22.73
CA MET A 1 -35.33 -59.38 23.12
C MET A 1 -35.09 -57.87 23.13
N SER A 2 -35.23 -57.25 24.29
CA SER A 2 -35.02 -55.82 24.50
C SER A 2 -33.54 -55.61 24.84
N GLN A 3 -32.77 -55.11 23.87
CA GLN A 3 -31.39 -54.69 24.07
C GLN A 3 -31.40 -53.52 25.07
N ARG A 4 -30.92 -53.75 26.29
CA ARG A 4 -30.74 -52.68 27.27
C ARG A 4 -29.62 -51.75 26.75
N PRO A 5 -29.81 -50.42 26.74
CA PRO A 5 -28.75 -49.50 26.32
C PRO A 5 -27.55 -49.68 27.25
N ASN A 6 -26.38 -49.92 26.65
CA ASN A 6 -25.14 -50.09 27.39
C ASN A 6 -24.59 -48.68 27.71
N GLY A 7 -24.47 -48.31 28.98
CA GLY A 7 -24.05 -46.96 29.40
C GLY A 7 -22.66 -46.54 28.92
N TYR A 8 -21.83 -47.50 28.52
CA TYR A 8 -20.52 -47.26 27.89
C TYR A 8 -20.65 -46.62 26.49
N ASP A 9 -21.62 -47.05 25.67
CA ASP A 9 -21.85 -46.50 24.31
C ASP A 9 -22.34 -45.05 24.37
N GLU A 10 -23.17 -44.70 25.36
CA GLU A 10 -23.68 -43.34 25.53
C GLU A 10 -22.59 -42.36 25.93
N PHE A 11 -21.63 -42.81 26.74
CA PHE A 11 -20.49 -42.00 27.17
C PHE A 11 -19.50 -41.75 26.02
N GLU A 12 -19.24 -42.76 25.19
CA GLU A 12 -18.43 -42.61 23.96
C GLU A 12 -19.12 -41.69 22.94
N ARG A 13 -20.41 -41.89 22.67
CA ARG A 13 -21.19 -40.98 21.81
C ARG A 13 -21.19 -39.54 22.29
N SER A 14 -21.33 -39.32 23.60
CA SER A 14 -21.32 -37.97 24.18
C SER A 14 -19.97 -37.29 23.98
N ARG A 15 -18.86 -38.04 24.15
CA ARG A 15 -17.51 -37.54 23.86
C ARG A 15 -17.29 -37.27 22.38
N GLU A 16 -17.77 -38.15 21.50
CA GLU A 16 -17.71 -37.94 20.05
C GLU A 16 -18.48 -36.69 19.60
N LEU A 17 -19.66 -36.44 20.17
CA LEU A 17 -20.46 -35.27 19.84
C LEU A 17 -19.76 -33.96 20.24
N ILE A 18 -19.18 -33.92 21.44
CA ILE A 18 -18.42 -32.77 21.92
C ILE A 18 -17.16 -32.57 21.05
N HIS A 19 -16.43 -33.66 20.80
CA HIS A 19 -15.22 -33.62 19.99
C HIS A 19 -15.50 -33.16 18.55
N ASN A 20 -16.57 -33.67 17.94
CA ASN A 20 -16.99 -33.26 16.60
C ASN A 20 -17.38 -31.78 16.55
N GLN A 21 -18.14 -31.28 17.54
CA GLN A 21 -18.49 -29.86 17.61
C GLN A 21 -17.27 -28.94 17.71
N GLU A 22 -16.27 -29.31 18.51
CA GLU A 22 -15.01 -28.57 18.61
C GLU A 22 -14.25 -28.59 17.27
N VAL A 23 -14.20 -29.74 16.59
CA VAL A 23 -13.56 -29.85 15.26
C VAL A 23 -14.25 -28.95 14.23
N TYR A 24 -15.59 -28.84 14.25
CA TYR A 24 -16.32 -27.93 13.38
C TYR A 24 -16.04 -26.46 13.72
N ARG A 25 -15.99 -26.09 15.00
CA ARG A 25 -15.65 -24.72 15.44
C ARG A 25 -14.23 -24.34 15.04
N LEU A 26 -13.24 -25.21 15.29
CA LEU A 26 -11.85 -24.97 14.93
C LEU A 26 -11.67 -24.82 13.42
N ARG A 27 -12.36 -25.63 12.59
CA ARG A 27 -12.34 -25.46 11.14
C ARG A 27 -12.96 -24.14 10.68
N GLN A 28 -14.07 -23.71 11.28
CA GLN A 28 -14.68 -22.41 10.97
C GLN A 28 -13.78 -21.24 11.40
N GLU A 29 -13.19 -21.34 12.58
CA GLU A 29 -12.29 -20.31 13.11
C GLU A 29 -11.03 -20.20 12.25
N HIS A 30 -10.42 -21.32 11.84
CA HIS A 30 -9.28 -21.30 10.93
C HIS A 30 -9.58 -20.70 9.55
N ALA A 31 -10.77 -20.95 9.00
CA ALA A 31 -11.19 -20.34 7.73
C ALA A 31 -11.34 -18.81 7.87
N ARG A 32 -12.03 -18.36 8.93
CA ARG A 32 -12.24 -16.93 9.23
C ARG A 32 -10.92 -16.20 9.55
N LEU A 33 -10.02 -16.82 10.31
CA LEU A 33 -8.73 -16.25 10.66
C LEU A 33 -7.83 -16.09 9.42
N ARG A 34 -7.83 -17.06 8.50
CA ARG A 34 -7.05 -16.95 7.25
C ARG A 34 -7.58 -15.84 6.36
N GLU A 35 -8.90 -15.67 6.28
CA GLU A 35 -9.53 -14.57 5.55
C GLU A 35 -9.24 -13.21 6.20
N ALA A 36 -9.38 -13.11 7.53
CA ALA A 36 -9.06 -11.91 8.30
C ALA A 36 -7.58 -11.53 8.18
N GLN A 37 -6.67 -12.49 8.29
CA GLN A 37 -5.23 -12.28 8.13
C GLN A 37 -4.86 -11.85 6.71
N ARG A 38 -5.47 -12.45 5.68
CA ARG A 38 -5.24 -12.04 4.27
C ARG A 38 -5.72 -10.60 4.05
N ARG A 39 -6.91 -10.24 4.52
CA ARG A 39 -7.44 -8.88 4.43
C ARG A 39 -6.57 -7.88 5.19
N ALA A 40 -6.15 -8.21 6.41
CA ALA A 40 -5.27 -7.36 7.22
C ALA A 40 -3.89 -7.16 6.54
N ARG A 41 -3.30 -8.22 5.98
CA ARG A 41 -2.01 -8.15 5.29
C ARG A 41 -2.09 -7.30 4.02
N LEU A 42 -3.13 -7.46 3.22
CA LEU A 42 -3.33 -6.68 1.99
C LEU A 42 -3.68 -5.22 2.28
N ALA A 43 -4.48 -4.96 3.32
CA ALA A 43 -4.77 -3.61 3.78
C ALA A 43 -3.50 -2.89 4.27
N TRP A 44 -2.63 -3.60 4.99
CA TRP A 44 -1.35 -3.05 5.42
C TRP A 44 -0.46 -2.68 4.22
N VAL A 45 -0.31 -3.57 3.22
CA VAL A 45 0.46 -3.28 2.00
C VAL A 45 -0.08 -2.06 1.26
N ARG A 46 -1.41 -2.01 1.06
CA ARG A 46 -2.06 -0.86 0.40
C ARG A 46 -1.77 0.45 1.14
N ASN A 47 -1.91 0.45 2.47
CA ASN A 47 -1.68 1.64 3.28
C ASN A 47 -0.21 2.07 3.26
N SER A 48 0.73 1.12 3.24
CA SER A 48 2.16 1.41 3.07
C SER A 48 2.45 2.08 1.72
N ILE A 49 1.86 1.60 0.62
CA ILE A 49 2.04 2.23 -0.70
C ILE A 49 1.52 3.67 -0.69
N VAL A 50 0.30 3.89 -0.17
CA VAL A 50 -0.30 5.22 -0.09
C VAL A 50 0.58 6.18 0.72
N LEU A 51 1.11 5.72 1.87
CA LEU A 51 1.97 6.54 2.71
C LEU A 51 3.30 6.87 2.02
N LEU A 52 3.96 5.89 1.41
CA LEU A 52 5.25 6.11 0.74
C LEU A 52 5.13 7.00 -0.48
N VAL A 53 4.15 6.74 -1.34
CA VAL A 53 3.89 7.56 -2.53
C VAL A 53 3.44 8.96 -2.11
N GLY A 54 2.52 9.08 -1.15
CA GLY A 54 2.07 10.38 -0.65
C GLY A 54 3.21 11.19 -0.03
N ALA A 55 4.10 10.57 0.74
CA ALA A 55 5.28 11.25 1.30
C ALA A 55 6.25 11.71 0.19
N LEU A 56 6.47 10.89 -0.83
CA LEU A 56 7.28 11.25 -1.99
C LEU A 56 6.67 12.43 -2.76
N GLU A 57 5.37 12.40 -3.03
CA GLU A 57 4.64 13.49 -3.70
C GLU A 57 4.74 14.79 -2.91
N VAL A 58 4.57 14.76 -1.59
CA VAL A 58 4.73 15.95 -0.73
C VAL A 58 6.16 16.48 -0.80
N LEU A 59 7.16 15.61 -0.79
CA LEU A 59 8.58 16.01 -0.91
C LEU A 59 8.85 16.71 -2.25
N LEU A 60 8.34 16.16 -3.37
CA LEU A 60 8.51 16.76 -4.71
C LEU A 60 7.69 18.03 -4.89
N ALA A 61 6.49 18.11 -4.31
CA ALA A 61 5.67 19.32 -4.27
C ALA A 61 6.36 20.44 -3.49
N LEU A 62 6.97 20.13 -2.34
CA LEU A 62 7.77 21.09 -1.57
C LEU A 62 8.97 21.58 -2.38
N ARG A 63 9.69 20.67 -3.05
CA ARG A 63 10.78 21.04 -3.98
C ARG A 63 10.28 22.01 -5.04
N LEU A 64 9.15 21.70 -5.70
CA LEU A 64 8.56 22.52 -6.75
C LEU A 64 8.19 23.89 -6.20
N PHE A 65 7.50 23.94 -5.06
CA PHE A 65 7.09 25.18 -4.41
C PHE A 65 8.29 26.07 -4.06
N LEU A 66 9.36 25.50 -3.50
CA LEU A 66 10.57 26.26 -3.17
C LEU A 66 11.26 26.82 -4.43
N ARG A 67 11.23 26.07 -5.54
CA ARG A 67 11.77 26.55 -6.82
C ARG A 67 10.92 27.66 -7.43
N LEU A 68 9.60 27.48 -7.49
CA LEU A 68 8.66 28.47 -8.02
C LEU A 68 8.71 29.79 -7.24
N THR A 69 8.90 29.73 -5.93
CA THR A 69 9.02 30.91 -5.08
C THR A 69 10.42 31.54 -5.08
N SER A 70 11.37 30.97 -5.84
CA SER A 70 12.78 31.38 -5.84
C SER A 70 13.37 31.44 -4.43
N ALA A 71 13.01 30.45 -3.59
CA ALA A 71 13.46 30.37 -2.21
C ALA A 71 14.99 30.35 -2.13
N ASN A 72 15.55 30.96 -1.08
CA ASN A 72 17.00 31.06 -0.91
C ASN A 72 17.66 29.65 -0.88
N PRO A 73 18.51 29.31 -1.86
CA PRO A 73 19.14 27.99 -1.92
C PRO A 73 20.19 27.76 -0.83
N ASN A 74 20.62 28.80 -0.12
CA ASN A 74 21.51 28.71 1.03
C ASN A 74 20.77 28.44 2.34
N ASN A 75 19.43 28.38 2.31
CA ASN A 75 18.64 28.04 3.49
C ASN A 75 18.75 26.54 3.80
N PRO A 76 19.05 26.13 5.06
CA PRO A 76 19.21 24.72 5.42
C PRO A 76 17.97 23.85 5.14
N PHE A 77 16.76 24.40 5.31
CA PHE A 77 15.52 23.68 5.02
C PHE A 77 15.39 23.41 3.51
N ALA A 78 15.63 24.42 2.67
CA ALA A 78 15.58 24.26 1.22
C ALA A 78 16.61 23.24 0.72
N GLN A 79 17.85 23.30 1.24
CA GLN A 79 18.90 22.34 0.92
C GLN A 79 18.51 20.90 1.29
N THR A 80 17.89 20.72 2.46
CA THR A 80 17.43 19.40 2.91
C THR A 80 16.40 18.82 1.94
N ILE A 81 15.41 19.61 1.53
CA ILE A 81 14.40 19.20 0.56
C ILE A 81 15.03 18.87 -0.80
N TYR A 82 15.93 19.73 -1.30
CA TYR A 82 16.60 19.51 -2.59
C TYR A 82 17.48 18.25 -2.58
N THR A 83 18.17 17.97 -1.48
CA THR A 83 19.03 16.80 -1.32
C THR A 83 18.21 15.51 -1.20
N LEU A 84 17.17 15.50 -0.36
CA LEU A 84 16.29 14.34 -0.19
C LEU A 84 15.54 13.98 -1.48
N SER A 85 15.15 14.99 -2.27
CA SER A 85 14.43 14.79 -3.53
C SER A 85 15.34 14.47 -4.73
N GLU A 86 16.66 14.68 -4.62
CA GLU A 86 17.63 14.48 -5.69
C GLU A 86 17.62 13.07 -6.32
N PRO A 87 17.68 11.96 -5.56
CA PRO A 87 17.69 10.62 -6.15
C PRO A 87 16.42 10.31 -6.94
N PHE A 88 15.27 10.85 -6.50
CA PHE A 88 13.98 10.66 -7.17
C PHE A 88 13.87 11.50 -8.45
N MET A 89 14.57 12.63 -8.53
CA MET A 89 14.62 13.50 -9.69
C MET A 89 15.63 13.06 -10.73
N ARG A 90 16.68 12.33 -10.33
CA ARG A 90 17.77 11.87 -11.20
C ARG A 90 17.30 11.23 -12.52
N PRO A 91 16.36 10.25 -12.54
CA PRO A 91 15.91 9.65 -13.80
C PRO A 91 15.12 10.61 -14.71
N PHE A 92 14.56 11.69 -14.17
CA PHE A 92 13.77 12.68 -14.90
C PHE A 92 14.61 13.92 -15.30
N SER A 93 15.83 14.04 -14.79
CA SER A 93 16.66 15.25 -14.93
C SER A 93 17.05 15.58 -16.37
N THR A 94 17.07 14.58 -17.26
CA THR A 94 17.45 14.73 -18.67
C THR A 94 16.26 14.58 -19.63
N LEU A 95 15.01 14.56 -19.13
CA LEU A 95 13.83 14.38 -19.98
C LEU A 95 13.63 15.55 -20.94
N PHE A 96 13.70 16.76 -20.42
CA PHE A 96 13.75 17.98 -21.21
C PHE A 96 15.10 18.65 -20.98
N ILE A 97 15.78 18.99 -22.07
CA ILE A 97 17.09 19.65 -22.07
C ILE A 97 16.94 20.96 -22.84
N SER A 98 17.35 22.08 -22.24
CA SER A 98 17.38 23.37 -22.95
C SER A 98 18.69 23.52 -23.71
N PRO A 99 18.69 23.91 -24.99
CA PRO A 99 19.89 24.34 -25.70
C PRO A 99 20.36 25.74 -25.28
N THR A 100 19.53 26.54 -24.59
CA THR A 100 19.83 27.92 -24.16
C THR A 100 19.62 28.11 -22.66
N ASN A 101 20.63 28.66 -21.98
CA ASN A 101 20.71 28.78 -20.51
C ASN A 101 19.58 29.60 -19.85
N ALA A 102 18.87 30.44 -20.61
CA ALA A 102 17.78 31.28 -20.09
C ALA A 102 16.54 30.44 -19.66
N ASP A 103 16.29 29.30 -20.29
CA ASP A 103 15.11 28.46 -20.02
C ASP A 103 15.40 27.29 -19.07
N ALA A 104 16.64 27.17 -18.57
CA ALA A 104 17.06 26.05 -17.76
C ALA A 104 16.20 25.90 -16.47
N THR A 105 15.85 27.00 -15.81
CA THR A 105 15.01 26.97 -14.60
C THR A 105 13.61 26.44 -14.90
N GLN A 106 12.97 26.95 -15.95
CA GLN A 106 11.61 26.59 -16.34
C GLN A 106 11.50 25.13 -16.83
N ILE A 107 12.53 24.63 -17.51
CA ILE A 107 12.61 23.22 -17.92
C ILE A 107 12.80 22.29 -16.71
N PHE A 108 13.59 22.69 -15.72
CA PHE A 108 13.71 21.91 -14.49
C PHE A 108 12.39 21.81 -13.71
N ASP A 109 11.55 22.84 -13.76
CA ASP A 109 10.23 22.82 -13.13
C ASP A 109 9.28 21.86 -13.88
N LEU A 110 9.36 21.80 -15.21
CA LEU A 110 8.61 20.83 -16.01
C LEU A 110 9.08 19.38 -15.74
N ASN A 111 10.39 19.13 -15.67
CA ASN A 111 10.92 17.81 -15.29
C ASN A 111 10.40 17.36 -13.92
N ASN A 112 10.27 18.28 -12.96
CA ASN A 112 9.72 17.98 -11.63
C ASN A 112 8.22 17.66 -11.67
N LEU A 113 7.44 18.42 -12.46
CA LEU A 113 6.02 18.12 -12.68
C LEU A 113 5.81 16.74 -13.31
N ILE A 114 6.64 16.36 -14.29
CA ILE A 114 6.58 15.02 -14.88
C ILE A 114 6.96 13.94 -13.85
N ALA A 115 7.98 14.18 -13.02
CA ALA A 115 8.33 13.23 -11.97
C ALA A 115 7.14 12.96 -11.03
N MET A 116 6.47 14.01 -10.54
CA MET A 116 5.25 13.89 -9.73
C MET A 116 4.14 13.11 -10.46
N ALA A 117 3.86 13.47 -11.72
CA ALA A 117 2.83 12.78 -12.50
C ALA A 117 3.13 11.27 -12.63
N ILE A 118 4.38 10.91 -12.93
CA ILE A 118 4.79 9.51 -13.09
C ILE A 118 4.74 8.75 -11.76
N TYR A 119 5.22 9.34 -10.66
CA TYR A 119 5.15 8.69 -9.35
C TYR A 119 3.70 8.50 -8.88
N ALA A 120 2.82 9.48 -9.09
CA ALA A 120 1.39 9.34 -8.83
C ALA A 120 0.74 8.22 -9.65
N LEU A 121 1.08 8.12 -10.94
CA LEU A 121 0.59 7.05 -11.82
C LEU A 121 1.10 5.67 -11.38
N LEU A 122 2.38 5.54 -11.05
CA LEU A 122 2.96 4.29 -10.56
C LEU A 122 2.36 3.86 -9.22
N GLY A 123 2.14 4.81 -8.30
CA GLY A 123 1.46 4.55 -7.03
C GLY A 123 0.01 4.13 -7.22
N GLY A 124 -0.72 4.82 -8.10
CA GLY A 124 -2.09 4.45 -8.48
C GLY A 124 -2.17 3.06 -9.10
N LEU A 125 -1.24 2.72 -9.99
CA LEU A 125 -1.12 1.39 -10.59
C LEU A 125 -0.81 0.32 -9.55
N ALA A 126 0.10 0.59 -8.61
CA ALA A 126 0.43 -0.34 -7.53
C ALA A 126 -0.80 -0.62 -6.63
N ILE A 127 -1.58 0.42 -6.30
CA ILE A 127 -2.84 0.28 -5.56
C ILE A 127 -3.86 -0.51 -6.38
N ALA A 128 -3.99 -0.21 -7.67
CA ALA A 128 -4.90 -0.92 -8.57
C ALA A 128 -4.55 -2.41 -8.67
N LEU A 129 -3.25 -2.75 -8.73
CA LEU A 129 -2.78 -4.13 -8.73
C LEU A 129 -3.11 -4.84 -7.40
N VAL A 130 -2.88 -4.18 -6.27
CA VAL A 130 -3.25 -4.73 -4.94
C VAL A 130 -4.75 -4.98 -4.85
N ASN A 131 -5.58 -4.10 -5.40
CA ASN A 131 -7.03 -4.27 -5.45
C ASN A 131 -7.45 -5.39 -6.40
N TYR A 132 -6.82 -5.51 -7.57
CA TYR A 132 -7.08 -6.59 -8.52
C TYR A 132 -6.77 -7.96 -7.91
N LEU A 133 -5.65 -8.08 -7.21
CA LEU A 133 -5.24 -9.31 -6.50
C LEU A 133 -6.16 -9.68 -5.33
N GLN A 134 -6.91 -8.74 -4.78
CA GLN A 134 -7.94 -9.04 -3.77
C GLN A 134 -9.12 -9.84 -4.34
N GLY A 135 -9.25 -9.90 -5.68
CA GLY A 135 -10.42 -10.46 -6.35
C GLY A 135 -11.68 -9.62 -6.10
N PRO A 136 -12.76 -9.82 -6.87
CA PRO A 136 -14.02 -9.08 -6.69
C PRO A 136 -14.75 -9.54 -5.41
N GLY A 137 -14.18 -9.25 -4.25
CA GLY A 137 -14.84 -9.33 -2.95
C GLY A 137 -15.68 -8.09 -2.72
N PHE A 138 -16.82 -8.00 -3.42
CA PHE A 138 -17.97 -7.14 -3.09
C PHE A 138 -17.64 -5.66 -2.82
N GLN A 139 -17.46 -4.88 -3.89
CA GLN A 139 -17.82 -3.47 -3.83
C GLN A 139 -19.35 -3.38 -3.66
N SER A 140 -19.85 -3.48 -2.44
CA SER A 140 -21.20 -3.03 -2.11
C SER A 140 -21.16 -1.51 -2.01
N ARG A 141 -21.44 -0.84 -3.12
CA ARG A 141 -22.11 0.46 -3.11
C ARG A 141 -23.57 0.23 -3.43
#